data_AF-A0A7C5YJS5-F1
#
_entry.id   AF-A0A7C5YJS5-F1
#
_cell.length_a   1.000
_cell.length_b   1.000
_cell.length_c   1.000
_cell.angle_alpha   90.00
_cell.angle_beta   90.00
_cell.angle_gamma   90.00
#
_symmetry.space_group_name_H-M   'P 1'
#
loop_
_entity.id
_entity.type
_entity.pdbx_description
1 polymer ?
#
loop_
_entity_poly.entity_id
_entity_poly.type
_entity_poly.pdbx_seq_one_letter_code
_entity_poly.pdbx_strand_id
1 'polypeptide(L)'
;MSVPLWARALAHGIWRGYVYTQTALRLGWTRLNTLISSFRNRVRLWHAEPCTFPIEEQRLLLAEYYEQFERLAELICDAAFAGEGEPFQEEYAQLRRWHLRAYPHLKPYLIAHMNLDPSDAEFGLRVAGKPTDAIEALFIAETLEQLLQHDEGNLIGRLERARSALYRYGDYLRGLSESA
;
A
#
# COMPACT_ATOMS: atom_id res chain seq x y z
N MET A 1 -6.94 1.07 -33.41
CA MET A 1 -6.51 -0.21 -32.84
C MET A 1 -5.00 -0.31 -32.96
N SER A 2 -4.28 -0.09 -31.85
CA SER A 2 -2.83 -0.23 -31.70
C SER A 2 -2.52 -0.51 -30.21
N VAL A 3 -1.47 -1.30 -29.97
CA VAL A 3 -1.17 -2.12 -28.77
C VAL A 3 -0.94 -1.33 -27.45
N PRO A 4 -1.40 -1.80 -26.27
CA PRO A 4 -1.23 -1.14 -24.96
C PRO A 4 0.20 -1.25 -24.34
N LEU A 5 0.58 -0.24 -23.55
CA LEU A 5 1.96 0.20 -23.26
C LEU A 5 2.76 -0.58 -22.19
N TRP A 6 2.22 -1.66 -21.59
CA TRP A 6 3.01 -2.61 -20.78
C TRP A 6 3.80 -3.61 -21.64
N ALA A 7 3.49 -3.71 -22.93
CA ALA A 7 4.14 -4.64 -23.86
C ALA A 7 5.60 -4.30 -24.21
N ARG A 8 6.15 -3.17 -23.74
CA ARG A 8 7.56 -2.79 -23.99
C ARG A 8 8.48 -2.79 -22.76
N ALA A 9 7.95 -3.01 -21.56
CA ALA A 9 8.76 -3.31 -20.38
C ALA A 9 8.95 -4.83 -20.16
N LEU A 10 8.12 -5.68 -20.80
CA LEU A 10 8.26 -7.13 -20.84
C LEU A 10 9.16 -7.66 -21.99
N ALA A 11 9.68 -6.79 -22.85
CA ALA A 11 10.37 -7.17 -24.10
C ALA A 11 11.88 -7.49 -23.98
N HIS A 12 12.42 -7.61 -22.76
CA HIS A 12 13.63 -8.42 -22.52
C HIS A 12 13.32 -9.75 -21.82
N GLY A 13 12.04 -10.14 -21.81
CA GLY A 13 11.57 -11.49 -21.53
C GLY A 13 11.07 -12.23 -22.78
N ILE A 14 10.45 -11.58 -23.76
CA ILE A 14 9.94 -12.28 -24.97
C ILE A 14 10.06 -11.43 -26.24
N TRP A 15 10.73 -12.01 -27.24
CA TRP A 15 10.80 -11.60 -28.64
C TRP A 15 9.48 -11.90 -29.38
N ARG A 16 8.68 -10.88 -29.74
CA ARG A 16 7.91 -10.71 -31.02
C ARG A 16 6.89 -9.54 -30.96
N GLY A 17 7.02 -8.57 -31.89
CA GLY A 17 5.92 -7.72 -32.44
C GLY A 17 5.73 -6.31 -31.83
N TYR A 18 6.34 -5.25 -32.38
CA TYR A 18 5.78 -4.21 -33.30
C TYR A 18 4.80 -3.17 -32.64
N VAL A 19 5.19 -1.94 -32.24
CA VAL A 19 5.36 -0.62 -32.96
C VAL A 19 4.11 0.33 -32.98
N TYR A 20 4.35 1.63 -32.66
CA TYR A 20 3.55 2.89 -32.87
C TYR A 20 2.23 3.13 -32.07
N THR A 21 2.00 4.21 -31.30
CA THR A 21 1.80 5.66 -31.64
C THR A 21 1.95 6.54 -30.36
N GLN A 22 2.83 7.55 -30.18
CA GLN A 22 2.81 8.98 -30.58
C GLN A 22 1.43 9.68 -30.44
N THR A 23 1.18 10.87 -29.85
CA THR A 23 2.01 12.05 -29.45
C THR A 23 1.13 13.09 -28.69
N ALA A 24 0.92 12.98 -27.37
CA ALA A 24 0.24 14.06 -26.60
C ALA A 24 0.68 14.27 -25.14
N LEU A 25 1.57 13.42 -24.59
CA LEU A 25 1.90 13.41 -23.15
C LEU A 25 3.29 13.97 -22.81
N ARG A 26 3.83 14.92 -23.59
CA ARG A 26 5.25 15.33 -23.44
C ARG A 26 5.54 16.47 -22.46
N LEU A 27 4.55 17.20 -21.96
CA LEU A 27 4.81 18.35 -21.06
C LEU A 27 4.45 18.11 -19.58
N GLY A 28 3.58 17.14 -19.27
CA GLY A 28 3.30 16.75 -17.88
C GLY A 28 4.25 15.69 -17.29
N TRP A 29 4.92 14.91 -18.15
CA TRP A 29 5.70 13.73 -17.74
C TRP A 29 7.10 14.04 -17.18
N THR A 30 7.70 15.17 -17.53
CA THR A 30 9.06 15.50 -17.08
C THR A 30 9.11 15.95 -15.62
N ARG A 31 8.04 16.54 -15.09
CA ARG A 31 7.94 16.93 -13.67
C ARG A 31 7.64 15.76 -12.73
N LEU A 32 6.89 14.75 -13.17
CA LEU A 32 6.61 13.56 -12.36
C LEU A 32 7.77 12.55 -12.34
N ASN A 33 8.48 12.36 -13.46
CA ASN A 33 9.60 11.41 -13.52
C ASN A 33 10.80 11.79 -12.63
N THR A 34 11.01 13.07 -12.38
CA THR A 34 12.11 13.54 -11.51
C THR A 34 11.80 13.32 -10.03
N LEU A 35 10.54 13.48 -9.63
CA LEU A 35 10.07 13.18 -8.27
C LEU A 35 10.09 11.68 -7.96
N ILE A 36 9.62 10.85 -8.88
CA ILE A 36 9.53 9.38 -8.72
C ILE A 36 10.93 8.73 -8.67
N SER A 37 11.86 9.18 -9.52
CA SER A 37 13.24 8.66 -9.51
C SER A 37 14.03 9.05 -8.25
N SER A 38 13.76 10.23 -7.68
CA SER A 38 14.34 10.65 -6.41
C SER A 38 13.78 9.84 -5.23
N PHE A 39 12.50 9.51 -5.24
CA PHE A 39 11.88 8.67 -4.20
C PHE A 39 12.42 7.23 -4.22
N ARG A 40 12.49 6.60 -5.41
CA ARG A 40 13.01 5.24 -5.59
C ARG A 40 14.48 5.08 -5.16
N ASN A 41 15.28 6.13 -5.31
CA ASN A 41 16.67 6.15 -4.82
C ASN A 41 16.73 6.38 -3.29
N ARG A 42 15.78 7.11 -2.72
CA ARG A 42 15.67 7.29 -1.26
C ARG A 42 15.28 5.99 -0.57
N VAL A 43 14.27 5.26 -1.04
CA VAL A 43 13.81 3.97 -0.44
C VAL A 43 14.94 2.92 -0.29
N ARG A 44 15.97 2.95 -1.14
CA ARG A 44 17.13 2.03 -1.04
C ARG A 44 18.09 2.35 0.12
N LEU A 45 18.04 3.54 0.70
CA LEU A 45 18.94 3.97 1.79
C LEU A 45 18.34 3.69 3.19
N TRP A 46 17.13 3.14 3.30
CA TRP A 46 16.30 3.18 4.51
C TRP A 46 16.55 2.06 5.55
N HIS A 47 17.75 1.46 5.58
CA HIS A 47 18.00 0.23 6.36
C HIS A 47 18.74 0.37 7.71
N ALA A 48 19.02 1.56 8.28
CA ALA A 48 19.89 1.58 9.47
C ALA A 48 19.72 2.64 10.59
N GLU A 49 18.87 3.67 10.51
CA GLU A 49 18.74 4.65 11.61
C GLU A 49 17.30 5.10 11.83
N PRO A 50 16.91 5.52 13.06
CA PRO A 50 15.61 6.13 13.35
C PRO A 50 15.58 7.54 12.73
N CYS A 51 15.60 7.59 11.41
CA CYS A 51 15.57 8.83 10.66
C CYS A 51 14.12 9.30 10.64
N THR A 52 13.79 10.25 11.52
CA THR A 52 12.54 11.00 11.41
C THR A 52 12.55 11.74 10.08
N PHE A 53 11.66 11.36 9.16
CA PHE A 53 11.57 11.97 7.85
C PHE A 53 11.16 13.45 7.97
N PRO A 54 11.62 14.33 7.08
CA PRO A 54 11.02 15.65 6.91
C PRO A 54 9.52 15.56 6.63
N ILE A 55 8.74 16.56 7.07
CA ILE A 55 7.26 16.58 6.92
C ILE A 55 6.83 16.36 5.47
N GLU A 56 7.52 16.97 4.50
CA GLU A 56 7.20 16.79 3.07
C GLU A 56 7.44 15.35 2.59
N GLU A 57 8.47 14.67 3.09
CA GLU A 57 8.72 13.27 2.77
C GLU A 57 7.67 12.36 3.41
N GLN A 58 7.24 12.68 4.64
CA GLN A 58 6.13 12.00 5.30
C GLN A 58 4.82 12.12 4.50
N ARG A 59 4.52 13.31 3.94
CA ARG A 59 3.33 13.55 3.10
C ARG A 59 3.35 12.72 1.82
N LEU A 60 4.49 12.68 1.13
CA LEU A 60 4.65 11.87 -0.08
C LEU A 60 4.51 10.38 0.22
N LEU A 61 5.13 9.91 1.29
CA LEU A 61 5.02 8.52 1.75
C LEU A 61 3.56 8.17 2.08
N LEU A 62 2.86 9.03 2.82
CA LEU A 62 1.46 8.81 3.18
C LEU A 62 0.56 8.78 1.94
N ALA A 63 0.75 9.69 0.98
CA ALA A 63 -0.06 9.73 -0.24
C ALA A 63 0.09 8.46 -1.08
N GLU A 64 1.33 7.99 -1.29
CA GLU A 64 1.58 6.72 -2.01
C GLU A 64 1.01 5.52 -1.23
N TYR A 65 1.20 5.51 0.09
CA TYR A 65 0.66 4.43 0.92
C TYR A 65 -0.85 4.37 0.90
N TYR A 66 -1.53 5.52 0.93
CA TYR A 66 -2.97 5.60 0.86
C TYR A 66 -3.50 5.02 -0.46
N GLU A 67 -2.87 5.32 -1.60
CA GLU A 67 -3.27 4.75 -2.89
C GLU A 67 -3.18 3.21 -2.91
N GLN A 68 -2.08 2.64 -2.41
CA GLN A 68 -1.94 1.18 -2.37
C GLN A 68 -2.86 0.54 -1.33
N PHE A 69 -3.10 1.22 -0.20
CA PHE A 69 -4.05 0.79 0.80
C PHE A 69 -5.48 0.70 0.24
N GLU A 70 -5.93 1.70 -0.52
CA GLU A 70 -7.26 1.66 -1.13
C GLU A 70 -7.41 0.49 -2.10
N ARG A 71 -6.38 0.20 -2.90
CA ARG A 71 -6.36 -0.98 -3.78
C ARG A 71 -6.45 -2.29 -3.01
N LEU A 72 -5.71 -2.41 -1.90
CA LEU A 72 -5.78 -3.58 -1.04
C LEU A 72 -7.17 -3.73 -0.40
N ALA A 73 -7.73 -2.62 0.08
CA ALA A 73 -9.06 -2.59 0.68
C ALA A 73 -10.15 -3.01 -0.31
N GLU A 74 -10.14 -2.46 -1.52
CA GLU A 74 -11.07 -2.81 -2.60
C GLU A 74 -10.97 -4.31 -2.94
N LEU A 75 -9.75 -4.82 -3.14
CA LEU A 75 -9.52 -6.23 -3.44
C LEU A 75 -10.06 -7.16 -2.34
N ILE A 76 -9.80 -6.81 -1.07
CA ILE A 76 -10.28 -7.58 0.08
C ILE A 76 -11.81 -7.56 0.15
N CYS A 77 -12.43 -6.40 -0.10
CA CYS A 77 -13.89 -6.27 -0.15
C CYS A 77 -14.50 -7.10 -1.29
N ASP A 78 -13.91 -7.06 -2.48
CA ASP A 78 -14.38 -7.83 -3.64
C ASP A 78 -14.31 -9.34 -3.36
N ALA A 79 -13.20 -9.81 -2.78
CA ALA A 79 -13.05 -11.21 -2.40
C ALA A 79 -14.00 -11.63 -1.28
N ALA A 80 -14.20 -10.77 -0.27
CA ALA A 80 -15.17 -11.02 0.80
C ALA A 80 -16.61 -11.07 0.26
N PHE A 81 -16.95 -10.21 -0.71
CA PHE A 81 -18.26 -10.20 -1.36
C PHE A 81 -18.47 -11.44 -2.24
N ALA A 82 -17.44 -11.87 -2.97
CA ALA A 82 -17.46 -13.10 -3.76
C ALA A 82 -17.52 -14.36 -2.87
N GLY A 83 -17.01 -14.27 -1.63
CA GLY A 83 -16.93 -15.39 -0.69
C GLY A 83 -15.78 -16.36 -1.00
N GLU A 84 -14.84 -15.96 -1.85
CA GLU A 84 -13.70 -16.79 -2.27
C GLU A 84 -12.46 -15.91 -2.51
N GLY A 85 -11.28 -16.37 -2.05
CA GLY A 85 -10.02 -15.65 -2.21
C GLY A 85 -9.23 -15.99 -3.48
N GLU A 86 -9.49 -17.16 -4.11
CA GLU A 86 -8.66 -17.69 -5.20
C GLU A 86 -8.52 -16.73 -6.40
N PRO A 87 -9.61 -16.14 -6.95
CA PRO A 87 -9.50 -15.29 -8.14
C PRO A 87 -8.66 -14.03 -7.92
N PHE A 88 -8.53 -13.58 -6.67
CA PHE A 88 -7.89 -12.33 -6.28
C PHE A 88 -6.49 -12.55 -5.69
N GLN A 89 -6.06 -13.82 -5.53
CA GLN A 89 -4.85 -14.19 -4.80
C GLN A 89 -3.57 -13.62 -5.43
N GLU A 90 -3.49 -13.55 -6.77
CA GLU A 90 -2.30 -13.02 -7.44
C GLU A 90 -2.11 -11.52 -7.13
N GLU A 91 -3.18 -10.74 -7.24
CA GLU A 91 -3.13 -9.31 -6.92
C GLU A 91 -2.89 -9.08 -5.43
N TYR A 92 -3.52 -9.87 -4.57
CA TYR A 92 -3.29 -9.84 -3.13
C TYR A 92 -1.82 -10.06 -2.81
N ALA A 93 -1.18 -11.08 -3.41
CA ALA A 93 0.23 -11.37 -3.18
C ALA A 93 1.15 -10.22 -3.63
N GLN A 94 0.78 -9.50 -4.70
CA GLN A 94 1.53 -8.33 -5.16
C GLN A 94 1.40 -7.16 -4.18
N LEU A 95 0.18 -6.82 -3.77
CA LEU A 95 -0.09 -5.75 -2.81
C LEU A 95 0.52 -6.07 -1.45
N ARG A 96 0.37 -7.30 -0.96
CA ARG A 96 0.99 -7.79 0.27
C ARG A 96 2.51 -7.57 0.28
N ARG A 97 3.22 -7.98 -0.78
CA ARG A 97 4.68 -7.76 -0.89
C ARG A 97 5.05 -6.27 -0.88
N TRP A 98 4.19 -5.42 -1.40
CA TRP A 98 4.39 -3.98 -1.34
C TRP A 98 4.18 -3.46 0.10
N HIS A 99 3.06 -3.80 0.74
CA HIS A 99 2.72 -3.37 2.10
C HIS A 99 3.72 -3.85 3.15
N LEU A 100 4.17 -5.11 3.08
CA LEU A 100 5.20 -5.66 3.98
C LEU A 100 6.51 -4.88 3.95
N ARG A 101 6.84 -4.24 2.82
CA ARG A 101 8.04 -3.40 2.68
C ARG A 101 7.78 -1.95 3.04
N ALA A 102 6.63 -1.39 2.65
CA ALA A 102 6.33 0.02 2.82
C ALA A 102 5.88 0.36 4.25
N TYR A 103 5.02 -0.47 4.85
CA TYR A 103 4.38 -0.15 6.13
C TYR A 103 5.36 0.05 7.30
N PRO A 104 6.46 -0.71 7.45
CA PRO A 104 7.43 -0.48 8.51
C PRO A 104 7.99 0.95 8.56
N HIS A 105 8.02 1.64 7.43
CA HIS A 105 8.48 3.04 7.35
C HIS A 105 7.41 4.05 7.74
N LEU A 106 6.12 3.72 7.55
CA LEU A 106 5.00 4.58 7.91
C LEU A 106 4.54 4.37 9.36
N LYS A 107 4.61 3.12 9.84
CA LYS A 107 4.13 2.68 11.15
C LYS A 107 4.57 3.58 12.32
N PRO A 108 5.85 4.01 12.44
CA PRO A 108 6.29 4.85 13.56
C PRO A 108 5.52 6.17 13.69
N TYR A 109 5.07 6.72 12.56
CA TYR A 109 4.28 7.96 12.55
C TYR A 109 2.79 7.69 12.72
N LEU A 110 2.31 6.61 12.10
CA LEU A 110 0.89 6.30 12.04
C LEU A 110 0.33 5.75 13.36
N ILE A 111 1.13 5.01 14.12
CA ILE A 111 0.65 4.26 15.30
C ILE A 111 0.03 5.19 16.36
N ALA A 112 0.52 6.43 16.47
CA ALA A 112 -0.01 7.44 17.39
C ALA A 112 -1.42 7.93 16.99
N HIS A 113 -1.83 7.72 15.74
CA HIS A 113 -3.13 8.13 15.20
C HIS A 113 -4.11 6.96 15.06
N MET A 114 -3.67 5.74 15.38
CA MET A 114 -4.46 4.53 15.22
C MET A 114 -5.25 4.22 16.50
N ASN A 115 -6.53 3.91 16.34
CA ASN A 115 -7.30 3.29 17.41
C ASN A 115 -6.94 1.80 17.45
N LEU A 116 -6.16 1.38 18.45
CA LEU A 116 -5.77 -0.03 18.60
C LEU A 116 -6.94 -0.84 19.14
N ASP A 117 -7.14 -2.02 18.56
CA ASP A 117 -8.19 -2.96 18.95
C ASP A 117 -7.56 -4.35 19.22
N PRO A 118 -7.87 -5.01 20.35
CA PRO A 118 -7.32 -6.33 20.65
C PRO A 118 -7.57 -7.38 19.57
N SER A 119 -8.69 -7.28 18.84
CA SER A 119 -9.03 -8.22 17.76
C SER A 119 -8.00 -8.22 16.62
N ASP A 120 -7.34 -7.08 16.36
CA ASP A 120 -6.30 -6.98 15.34
C ASP A 120 -5.00 -7.66 15.80
N ALA A 121 -4.67 -7.55 17.09
CA ALA A 121 -3.51 -8.23 17.67
C ALA A 121 -3.72 -9.75 17.73
N GLU A 122 -4.91 -10.19 18.14
CA GLU A 122 -5.32 -11.59 18.20
C GLU A 122 -5.33 -12.23 16.81
N PHE A 123 -5.84 -11.53 15.79
CA PHE A 123 -5.79 -11.98 14.40
C PHE A 123 -4.34 -12.28 13.97
N GLY A 124 -3.41 -11.34 14.18
CA GLY A 124 -2.00 -11.53 13.84
C GLY A 124 -1.34 -12.70 14.58
N LEU A 125 -1.66 -12.87 15.86
CA LEU A 125 -1.15 -14.00 16.65
C LEU A 125 -1.61 -15.35 16.07
N ARG A 126 -2.87 -15.45 15.65
CA ARG A 126 -3.42 -16.67 15.04
C ARG A 126 -2.84 -16.95 13.65
N VAL A 127 -2.70 -15.91 12.83
CA VAL A 127 -2.38 -16.05 11.40
C VAL A 127 -0.87 -16.10 11.16
N ALA A 128 -0.07 -15.38 11.94
CA ALA A 128 1.36 -15.18 11.69
C ALA A 128 2.25 -15.27 12.95
N GLY A 129 1.68 -15.66 14.10
CA GLY A 129 2.44 -15.86 15.34
C GLY A 129 2.97 -14.58 15.98
N LYS A 130 2.47 -13.40 15.58
CA LYS A 130 2.87 -12.10 16.15
C LYS A 130 1.70 -11.13 16.20
N PRO A 131 1.61 -10.25 17.22
CA PRO A 131 0.54 -9.26 17.27
C PRO A 131 0.67 -8.29 16.09
N THR A 132 -0.48 -7.88 15.55
CA THR A 132 -0.58 -6.91 14.48
C THR A 132 -1.46 -5.74 14.89
N ASP A 133 -1.26 -4.60 14.22
CA ASP A 133 -2.22 -3.50 14.24
C ASP A 133 -3.26 -3.63 13.12
N ALA A 134 -4.23 -2.71 13.06
CA ALA A 134 -5.33 -2.76 12.10
C ALA A 134 -4.87 -2.77 10.63
N ILE A 135 -3.73 -2.16 10.32
CA ILE A 135 -3.18 -2.15 8.96
C ILE A 135 -2.42 -3.42 8.66
N GLU A 136 -1.54 -3.86 9.56
CA GLU A 136 -0.78 -5.10 9.37
C GLU A 136 -1.69 -6.30 9.19
N ALA A 137 -2.79 -6.37 9.96
CA ALA A 137 -3.74 -7.47 9.89
C ALA A 137 -4.36 -7.64 8.48
N LEU A 138 -4.37 -6.60 7.62
CA LEU A 138 -4.90 -6.69 6.26
C LEU A 138 -3.95 -7.39 5.26
N PHE A 139 -2.67 -7.52 5.58
CA PHE A 139 -1.68 -8.13 4.68
C PHE A 139 -0.75 -9.12 5.36
N ILE A 140 -0.95 -9.42 6.65
CA ILE A 140 -0.07 -10.34 7.36
C ILE A 140 -0.27 -11.80 6.92
N ALA A 141 -1.52 -12.18 6.65
CA ALA A 141 -1.87 -13.49 6.09
C ALA A 141 -1.13 -13.76 4.79
N GLU A 142 -0.66 -14.99 4.58
CA GLU A 142 0.08 -15.31 3.36
C GLU A 142 -0.83 -15.35 2.14
N THR A 143 -2.07 -15.80 2.34
CA THR A 143 -3.11 -15.89 1.33
C THR A 143 -4.33 -15.07 1.72
N LEU A 144 -5.06 -14.61 0.70
CA LEU A 144 -6.32 -13.91 0.89
C LEU A 144 -7.38 -14.84 1.48
N GLU A 145 -7.36 -16.12 1.07
CA GLU A 145 -8.21 -17.16 1.66
C GLU A 145 -8.00 -17.28 3.17
N GLN A 146 -6.75 -17.33 3.62
CA GLN A 146 -6.43 -17.36 5.05
C GLN A 146 -6.94 -16.10 5.77
N LEU A 147 -6.82 -14.93 5.14
CA LEU A 147 -7.34 -13.68 5.70
C LEU A 147 -8.85 -13.74 5.91
N LEU A 148 -9.60 -14.21 4.90
CA LEU A 148 -11.06 -14.29 4.95
C LEU A 148 -11.54 -15.38 5.92
N GLN A 149 -10.93 -16.56 5.92
CA GLN A 149 -11.30 -17.67 6.80
C GLN A 149 -11.10 -17.36 8.29
N HIS A 150 -10.09 -16.57 8.62
CA HIS A 150 -9.82 -16.15 10.00
C HIS A 150 -10.50 -14.83 10.37
N ASP A 151 -11.30 -14.26 9.47
CA ASP A 151 -12.09 -13.08 9.81
C ASP A 151 -13.34 -13.46 10.58
N GLU A 152 -13.33 -13.15 11.88
CA GLU A 152 -14.46 -13.38 12.78
C GLU A 152 -15.48 -12.22 12.74
N GLY A 153 -15.74 -11.69 11.54
CA GLY A 153 -16.64 -10.53 11.32
C GLY A 153 -16.02 -9.18 11.68
N ASN A 154 -14.69 -9.11 11.78
CA ASN A 154 -13.96 -7.90 12.18
C ASN A 154 -13.37 -7.13 10.99
N LEU A 155 -13.49 -7.64 9.76
CA LEU A 155 -12.82 -7.10 8.57
C LEU A 155 -13.19 -5.64 8.29
N ILE A 156 -14.49 -5.33 8.32
CA ILE A 156 -14.98 -3.97 8.02
C ILE A 156 -14.46 -3.00 9.08
N GLY A 157 -14.60 -3.35 10.37
CA GLY A 157 -14.09 -2.52 11.47
C GLY A 157 -12.58 -2.30 11.37
N ARG A 158 -11.82 -3.33 10.99
CA ARG A 158 -10.37 -3.24 10.75
C ARG A 158 -10.03 -2.28 9.61
N LEU A 159 -10.72 -2.39 8.46
CA LEU A 159 -10.55 -1.49 7.32
C LEU A 159 -10.86 -0.04 7.69
N GLU A 160 -11.93 0.20 8.44
CA GLU A 160 -12.33 1.53 8.91
C GLU A 160 -11.30 2.12 9.88
N ARG A 161 -10.79 1.32 10.84
CA ARG A 161 -9.72 1.75 11.77
C ARG A 161 -8.44 2.09 11.02
N ALA A 162 -8.03 1.25 10.08
CA ALA A 162 -6.87 1.47 9.22
C ALA A 162 -6.99 2.78 8.42
N ARG A 163 -8.12 2.96 7.72
CA ARG A 163 -8.43 4.16 6.93
C ARG A 163 -8.47 5.42 7.81
N SER A 164 -9.10 5.32 8.98
CA SER A 164 -9.18 6.44 9.94
C SER A 164 -7.81 6.87 10.44
N ALA A 165 -6.89 5.92 10.68
CA ALA A 165 -5.53 6.24 11.08
C ALA A 165 -4.79 7.02 9.99
N LEU A 166 -4.92 6.59 8.73
CA LEU A 166 -4.34 7.29 7.57
C LEU A 166 -4.88 8.71 7.44
N TYR A 167 -6.20 8.91 7.60
CA TYR A 167 -6.80 10.24 7.56
C TYR A 167 -6.34 11.14 8.71
N ARG A 168 -6.38 10.65 9.96
CA ARG A 168 -5.95 11.42 11.13
C ARG A 168 -4.50 11.86 11.04
N TYR A 169 -3.63 10.98 10.54
CA TYR A 169 -2.24 11.33 10.30
C TYR A 169 -2.10 12.34 9.15
N GLY A 170 -2.88 12.21 8.09
CA GLY A 170 -2.94 13.20 7.01
C GLY A 170 -3.44 14.57 7.45
N ASP A 171 -4.45 14.63 8.33
CA ASP A 171 -4.92 15.86 8.96
C ASP A 171 -3.83 16.49 9.84
N TYR A 172 -3.16 15.68 10.66
CA TYR A 172 -2.03 16.13 11.48
C TYR A 172 -0.93 16.76 10.61
N LEU A 173 -0.52 16.09 9.54
CA LEU A 173 0.49 16.62 8.62
C LEU A 173 0.05 17.93 7.97
N ARG A 174 -1.24 18.13 7.67
CA ARG A 174 -1.76 19.40 7.13
C ARG A 174 -1.73 20.53 8.17
N GLY A 175 -2.12 20.25 9.41
CA GLY A 175 -2.07 21.24 10.49
C GLY A 175 -0.66 21.78 10.77
N LEU A 176 0.38 20.96 10.55
CA LEU A 176 1.77 21.39 10.69
C LEU A 176 2.21 22.43 9.65
N SER A 177 1.62 22.47 8.44
CA SER A 177 1.94 23.53 7.46
C SER A 177 1.25 24.86 7.73
N GLU A 178 0.13 24.85 8.43
CA GLU A 178 -0.62 26.09 8.74
C GLU A 178 -0.01 26.83 9.93
N SER A 179 0.84 26.15 10.71
CA SER A 179 1.49 26.67 11.91
C SER A 179 2.94 27.12 11.70
N ALA A 180 3.45 27.02 10.46
CA ALA A 180 4.82 27.38 10.06
C ALA A 180 4.82 28.65 9.20
#